data_AF-A0A842N0E6-F1
#
_entry.id   AF-A0A842N0E6-F1
#
_cell.length_a   1.000
_cell.length_b   1.000
_cell.length_c   1.000
_cell.angle_alpha   90.00
_cell.angle_beta   90.00
_cell.angle_gamma   90.00
#
_symmetry.space_group_name_H-M   'P 1'
#
loop_
_entity.id
_entity.type
_entity.pdbx_description
1 polymer ?
#
loop_
_entity_poly.entity_id
_entity_poly.type
_entity_poly.pdbx_seq_one_letter_code
_entity_poly.pdbx_strand_id
1 'polypeptide(L)'
;MAVKSVKKMSWVIGLMSALVLMSVYSVAVLSREAPVAIETQGDAIDAALDHILNAHGGLSVLRTPSTWVNEGLVYEDILGYSVVQYTSGAWTAEVGNAVVLEPVYNVEIGFTGEVSFVWKGTVDQSGNVVETEFALGN
;
A
#
# COMPACT_ATOMS: atom_id res chain seq x y z
N MET A 1 -13.17 34.87 -72.45
CA MET A 1 -14.39 34.43 -71.76
C MET A 1 -14.00 33.87 -70.40
N ALA A 2 -14.56 34.42 -69.32
CA ALA A 2 -14.30 34.04 -67.94
C ALA A 2 -15.10 32.79 -67.53
N VAL A 3 -14.56 31.93 -66.66
CA VAL A 3 -15.31 31.30 -65.53
C VAL A 3 -14.33 31.00 -64.37
N LYS A 4 -14.91 31.05 -63.17
CA LYS A 4 -14.42 31.19 -61.79
C LYS A 4 -13.82 29.92 -61.14
N SER A 5 -13.20 30.16 -59.98
CA SER A 5 -12.68 29.23 -58.95
C SER A 5 -13.68 28.20 -58.41
N VAL A 6 -13.19 27.05 -57.90
CA VAL A 6 -13.63 26.32 -56.68
C VAL A 6 -12.47 25.38 -56.25
N LYS A 7 -11.68 25.65 -55.19
CA LYS A 7 -11.82 25.34 -53.75
C LYS A 7 -11.87 23.83 -53.38
N LYS A 8 -10.76 23.36 -52.80
CA LYS A 8 -10.58 22.30 -51.78
C LYS A 8 -11.36 20.98 -51.95
N MET A 9 -10.65 19.86 -52.12
CA MET A 9 -11.09 18.58 -51.54
C MET A 9 -9.89 17.66 -51.30
N SER A 10 -9.34 17.72 -50.09
CA SER A 10 -8.36 16.79 -49.55
C SER A 10 -9.00 16.19 -48.31
N TRP A 11 -9.68 15.03 -48.43
CA TRP A 11 -10.15 14.28 -47.24
C TRP A 11 -10.78 12.92 -47.58
N VAL A 12 -10.01 11.89 -47.95
CA VAL A 12 -10.48 10.49 -47.77
C VAL A 12 -9.30 9.51 -47.63
N ILE A 13 -8.44 9.68 -46.64
CA ILE A 13 -7.59 8.57 -46.15
C ILE A 13 -7.47 8.73 -44.63
N GLY A 14 -8.35 8.07 -43.89
CA GLY A 14 -8.33 8.17 -42.43
C GLY A 14 -9.47 7.43 -41.77
N LEU A 15 -9.68 6.16 -42.12
CA LEU A 15 -10.70 5.36 -41.42
C LEU A 15 -10.44 3.84 -41.48
N MET A 16 -9.21 3.39 -41.23
CA MET A 16 -8.90 1.94 -41.10
C MET A 16 -7.68 1.68 -40.18
N SER A 17 -7.52 2.43 -39.10
CA SER A 17 -6.42 2.19 -38.12
C SER A 17 -6.82 2.57 -36.70
N ALA A 18 -8.00 2.14 -36.24
CA ALA A 18 -8.48 2.41 -34.88
C ALA A 18 -9.15 1.22 -34.19
N LEU A 19 -8.91 -0.02 -34.65
CA LEU A 19 -9.67 -1.19 -34.18
C LEU A 19 -8.84 -2.36 -33.64
N VAL A 20 -7.54 -2.16 -33.40
CA VAL A 20 -6.66 -3.22 -32.83
C VAL A 20 -5.99 -2.82 -31.50
N LEU A 21 -6.16 -1.58 -31.02
CA LEU A 21 -5.54 -1.13 -29.76
C LEU A 21 -6.49 -1.11 -28.54
N MET A 22 -7.76 -1.47 -28.70
CA MET A 22 -8.74 -1.50 -27.59
C MET A 22 -8.92 -2.87 -26.92
N SER A 23 -8.22 -3.94 -27.32
CA SER A 23 -8.44 -5.26 -26.72
C SER A 23 -7.50 -5.59 -25.54
N VAL A 24 -6.46 -4.79 -25.29
CA VAL A 24 -5.51 -5.04 -24.20
C VAL A 24 -5.77 -4.14 -22.98
N TYR A 25 -6.41 -2.98 -23.17
CA TYR A 25 -6.71 -2.07 -22.05
C TYR A 25 -7.86 -2.54 -21.15
N SER A 26 -8.70 -3.47 -21.59
CA SER A 26 -9.85 -3.92 -20.79
C SER A 26 -9.53 -5.01 -19.77
N VAL A 27 -8.35 -5.65 -19.83
CA VAL A 27 -8.04 -6.77 -18.93
C VAL A 27 -7.37 -6.31 -17.62
N ALA A 28 -6.76 -5.12 -17.58
CA ALA A 28 -6.06 -4.66 -16.37
C ALA A 28 -6.96 -4.01 -15.31
N VAL A 29 -8.22 -3.69 -15.63
CA VAL A 29 -9.11 -2.91 -14.74
C VAL A 29 -10.05 -3.80 -13.90
N LEU A 30 -10.12 -5.11 -14.14
CA LEU A 30 -11.10 -5.99 -13.48
C LEU A 30 -10.53 -6.86 -12.36
N SER A 31 -9.26 -6.73 -12.01
CA SER A 31 -8.65 -7.44 -10.87
C SER A 31 -8.21 -6.48 -9.77
N ARG A 32 -9.02 -5.44 -9.49
CA ARG A 32 -8.92 -4.76 -8.20
C ARG A 32 -9.56 -5.71 -7.19
N GLU A 33 -8.75 -6.62 -6.64
CA GLU A 33 -9.12 -7.33 -5.41
C GLU A 33 -9.70 -6.29 -4.46
N ALA A 34 -10.85 -6.61 -3.85
CA ALA A 34 -11.46 -5.70 -2.89
C ALA A 34 -10.38 -5.34 -1.85
N PRO A 35 -10.25 -4.06 -1.45
CA PRO A 35 -9.31 -3.69 -0.42
C PRO A 35 -9.55 -4.61 0.79
N VAL A 36 -8.49 -5.27 1.26
CA VAL A 36 -8.57 -6.15 2.42
C VAL A 36 -8.98 -5.27 3.60
N ALA A 37 -10.13 -5.57 4.19
CA ALA A 37 -10.60 -4.86 5.37
C ALA A 37 -9.64 -5.16 6.53
N ILE A 38 -9.19 -4.10 7.21
CA ILE A 38 -8.29 -4.24 8.36
C ILE A 38 -9.17 -4.38 9.60
N GLU A 39 -9.27 -5.60 10.12
CA GLU A 39 -10.10 -5.91 11.29
C GLU A 39 -9.26 -6.08 12.55
N THR A 40 -7.99 -6.46 12.39
CA THR A 40 -7.08 -6.78 13.48
C THR A 40 -5.78 -5.98 13.42
N GLN A 41 -5.07 -5.94 14.55
CA GLN A 41 -3.71 -5.39 14.60
C GLN A 41 -2.76 -6.18 13.69
N GLY A 42 -2.98 -7.49 13.50
CA GLY A 42 -2.20 -8.32 12.58
C GLY A 42 -2.37 -7.90 11.13
N ASP A 43 -3.61 -7.68 10.69
CA ASP A 43 -3.90 -7.19 9.34
C ASP A 43 -3.23 -5.83 9.08
N ALA A 44 -3.20 -4.96 10.11
CA ALA A 44 -2.53 -3.66 10.02
C ALA A 44 -1.01 -3.80 9.86
N ILE A 45 -0.38 -4.76 10.54
CA ILE A 45 1.05 -5.07 10.36
C ILE A 45 1.31 -5.57 8.94
N ASP A 46 0.48 -6.47 8.43
CA ASP A 46 0.66 -7.04 7.10
C ASP A 46 0.49 -5.96 6.01
N ALA A 47 -0.50 -5.08 6.15
CA ALA A 47 -0.69 -3.93 5.25
C ALA A 47 0.49 -2.94 5.31
N ALA A 48 1.01 -2.67 6.51
CA ALA A 48 2.18 -1.82 6.69
C ALA A 48 3.45 -2.45 6.08
N LEU A 49 3.67 -3.76 6.26
CA LEU A 49 4.78 -4.47 5.64
C LEU A 49 4.73 -4.42 4.12
N ASP A 50 3.56 -4.67 3.53
CA ASP A 50 3.41 -4.58 2.07
C ASP A 50 3.72 -3.16 1.58
N HIS A 51 3.22 -2.14 2.28
CA HIS A 51 3.56 -0.74 1.97
C HIS A 51 5.07 -0.48 2.03
N ILE A 52 5.75 -0.86 3.13
CA ILE A 52 7.19 -0.63 3.33
C ILE A 52 8.00 -1.27 2.20
N LEU A 53 7.72 -2.54 1.88
CA LEU A 53 8.49 -3.31 0.91
C LEU A 53 8.30 -2.83 -0.53
N ASN A 54 7.12 -2.26 -0.83
CA ASN A 54 6.81 -1.69 -2.14
C ASN A 54 7.26 -0.24 -2.29
N ALA A 55 7.23 0.55 -1.20
CA ALA A 55 7.59 1.97 -1.21
C ALA A 55 9.10 2.20 -1.17
N HIS A 56 9.84 1.38 -0.42
CA HIS A 56 11.28 1.54 -0.21
C HIS A 56 12.08 0.54 -1.04
N GLY A 57 12.64 1.02 -2.14
CA GLY A 57 13.44 0.20 -3.05
C GLY A 57 14.61 -0.48 -2.34
N GLY A 58 14.80 -1.77 -2.60
CA GLY A 58 15.86 -2.58 -2.01
C GLY A 58 15.45 -3.36 -0.76
N LEU A 59 14.28 -3.08 -0.18
CA LEU A 59 13.75 -3.89 0.93
C LEU A 59 12.95 -5.10 0.46
N SER A 60 12.48 -5.15 -0.79
CA SER A 60 11.68 -6.24 -1.35
C SER A 60 12.35 -7.62 -1.33
N VAL A 61 13.67 -7.69 -1.07
CA VAL A 61 14.42 -8.94 -0.89
C VAL A 61 14.27 -9.52 0.52
N LEU A 62 13.80 -8.72 1.48
CA LEU A 62 13.55 -9.15 2.85
C LEU A 62 12.36 -10.11 2.87
N ARG A 63 12.49 -11.16 3.68
CA ARG A 63 11.40 -12.10 3.91
C ARG A 63 10.52 -11.58 5.03
N THR A 64 9.25 -11.35 4.73
CA THR A 64 8.24 -11.03 5.74
C THR A 64 8.01 -12.25 6.64
N PRO A 65 7.71 -12.01 7.94
CA PRO A 65 7.21 -13.05 8.81
C PRO A 65 5.90 -13.63 8.28
N SER A 66 5.75 -14.96 8.33
CA SER A 66 4.45 -15.61 8.12
C SER A 66 3.61 -15.67 9.40
N THR A 67 4.24 -15.48 10.55
CA THR A 67 3.63 -15.54 11.87
C THR A 67 4.33 -14.58 12.81
N TRP A 68 3.54 -13.95 13.68
CA TRP A 68 4.00 -13.06 14.73
C TRP A 68 3.73 -13.66 16.10
N VAL A 69 4.66 -13.44 17.03
CA VAL A 69 4.47 -13.74 18.45
C VAL A 69 4.00 -12.47 19.14
N ASN A 70 2.84 -12.53 19.79
CA ASN A 70 2.33 -11.44 20.62
C ASN A 70 3.05 -11.49 21.98
N GLU A 71 3.84 -10.46 22.29
CA GLU A 71 4.60 -10.35 23.54
C GLU A 71 3.76 -9.73 24.68
N GLY A 72 2.55 -9.26 24.38
CA GLY A 72 1.62 -8.64 25.33
C GLY A 72 1.45 -7.13 25.12
N LEU A 73 0.79 -6.50 26.09
CA LEU A 73 0.55 -5.06 26.10
C LEU A 73 1.83 -4.32 26.49
N VAL A 74 2.18 -3.27 25.74
CA VAL A 74 3.29 -2.36 26.07
C VAL A 74 2.87 -1.39 27.19
N TYR A 75 1.59 -1.00 27.20
CA TYR A 75 0.99 -0.13 28.21
C TYR A 75 -0.36 -0.70 28.66
N GLU A 76 -0.52 -0.93 29.96
CA GLU A 76 -1.77 -1.49 30.53
C GLU A 76 -2.71 -0.43 31.12
N ASP A 77 -2.22 0.78 31.39
CA ASP A 77 -2.95 1.81 32.16
C ASP A 77 -3.70 2.86 31.30
N ILE A 78 -3.79 2.67 29.99
CA ILE A 78 -4.48 3.63 29.09
C ILE A 78 -5.89 3.11 28.76
N LEU A 79 -6.90 3.64 29.45
CA LEU A 79 -8.28 3.28 29.18
C LEU A 79 -8.71 3.69 27.76
N GLY A 80 -9.29 2.73 27.03
CA GLY A 80 -9.78 2.95 25.67
C GLY A 80 -8.69 2.97 24.60
N TYR A 81 -7.44 2.63 24.95
CA TYR A 81 -6.35 2.49 24.00
C TYR A 81 -5.58 1.18 24.28
N SER A 82 -5.20 0.46 23.24
CA SER A 82 -4.42 -0.77 23.35
C SER A 82 -3.14 -0.59 22.56
N VAL A 83 -2.01 -0.98 23.15
CA VAL A 83 -0.72 -1.05 22.47
C VAL A 83 -0.14 -2.42 22.70
N VAL A 84 0.12 -3.15 21.61
CA VAL A 84 0.63 -4.53 21.65
C VAL A 84 1.93 -4.62 20.88
N GLN A 85 2.90 -5.34 21.43
CA GLN A 85 4.15 -5.65 20.75
C GLN A 85 4.11 -7.05 20.14
N TYR A 86 4.62 -7.14 18.92
CA TYR A 86 4.77 -8.34 18.14
C TYR A 86 6.22 -8.54 17.73
N THR A 87 6.70 -9.77 17.77
CA THR A 87 8.07 -10.12 17.34
C THR A 87 8.06 -11.30 16.38
N SER A 88 9.02 -11.32 15.45
CA SER A 88 9.29 -12.47 14.60
C SER A 88 10.70 -12.43 14.02
N GLY A 89 11.61 -13.19 14.64
CA GLY A 89 13.03 -13.19 14.24
C GLY A 89 13.67 -11.80 14.42
N ALA A 90 14.10 -11.19 13.32
CA ALA A 90 14.69 -9.84 13.29
C ALA A 90 13.65 -8.71 13.19
N TRP A 91 12.37 -9.07 13.08
CA TRP A 91 11.27 -8.13 12.98
C TRP A 91 10.65 -7.85 14.35
N THR A 92 10.36 -6.58 14.59
CA THR A 92 9.56 -6.10 15.72
C THR A 92 8.48 -5.20 15.18
N ALA A 93 7.24 -5.35 15.66
CA ALA A 93 6.15 -4.45 15.36
C ALA A 93 5.45 -4.03 16.65
N GLU A 94 5.13 -2.75 16.78
CA GLU A 94 4.27 -2.24 17.84
C GLU A 94 3.03 -1.64 17.20
N VAL A 95 1.85 -2.05 17.69
CA VAL A 95 0.57 -1.59 17.14
C VAL A 95 -0.28 -1.00 18.25
N GLY A 96 -0.61 0.27 18.10
CA GLY A 96 -1.48 1.01 19.00
C GLY A 96 -2.81 1.39 18.34
N ASN A 97 -3.94 1.20 19.02
CA ASN A 97 -5.23 1.67 18.53
C ASN A 97 -6.22 2.01 19.65
N ALA A 98 -7.17 2.88 19.35
CA ALA A 98 -8.33 3.10 20.20
C ALA A 98 -9.29 1.91 20.17
N VAL A 99 -9.95 1.62 21.29
CA VAL A 99 -10.98 0.56 21.39
C VAL A 99 -12.33 1.14 20.98
N VAL A 100 -12.53 1.29 19.67
CA VAL A 100 -13.73 1.86 19.04
C VAL A 100 -14.17 0.98 17.87
N LEU A 101 -15.31 1.31 17.25
CA LEU A 101 -15.85 0.54 16.11
C LEU A 101 -14.93 0.60 14.88
N GLU A 102 -14.37 1.78 14.61
CA GLU A 102 -13.51 2.06 13.45
C GLU A 102 -12.14 2.58 13.91
N PRO A 103 -11.25 1.72 14.43
CA PRO A 103 -9.92 2.13 14.85
C PRO A 103 -9.05 2.53 13.66
N VAL A 104 -8.19 3.51 13.89
CA VAL A 104 -6.96 3.72 13.11
C VAL A 104 -5.82 3.13 13.92
N TYR A 105 -5.02 2.28 13.28
CA TYR A 105 -3.88 1.61 13.89
C TYR A 105 -2.63 2.45 13.68
N ASN A 106 -1.97 2.85 14.76
CA ASN A 106 -0.62 3.39 14.75
C ASN A 106 0.35 2.22 14.76
N VAL A 107 1.18 2.10 13.73
CA VAL A 107 2.06 0.96 13.54
C VAL A 107 3.51 1.45 13.48
N GLU A 108 4.36 0.85 14.29
CA GLU A 108 5.81 1.02 14.25
C GLU A 108 6.45 -0.33 13.93
N ILE A 109 7.25 -0.41 12.87
CA ILE A 109 7.93 -1.64 12.45
C ILE A 109 9.43 -1.39 12.44
N GLY A 110 10.16 -2.24 13.14
CA GLY A 110 11.61 -2.31 13.12
C GLY A 110 12.08 -3.62 12.48
N PHE A 111 13.17 -3.53 11.73
CA PHE A 111 13.92 -4.69 11.28
C PHE A 111 15.39 -4.54 11.63
N THR A 112 15.95 -5.56 12.29
CA THR A 112 17.35 -5.59 12.73
C THR A 112 18.10 -6.70 11.99
N GLY A 113 18.56 -6.40 10.78
CA GLY A 113 19.33 -7.33 9.95
C GLY A 113 20.55 -6.66 9.30
N GLU A 114 20.97 -7.18 8.14
CA GLU A 114 22.05 -6.57 7.34
C GLU A 114 21.69 -5.15 6.87
N VAL A 115 20.42 -4.94 6.54
CA VAL A 115 19.83 -3.62 6.36
C VAL A 115 18.89 -3.40 7.54
N SER A 116 19.25 -2.53 8.47
CA SER A 116 18.39 -2.19 9.60
C SER A 116 17.54 -0.97 9.26
N PHE A 117 16.30 -0.93 9.75
CA PHE A 117 15.45 0.23 9.60
C PHE A 117 14.35 0.28 10.67
N VAL A 118 13.77 1.47 10.81
CA VAL A 118 12.54 1.72 11.56
C VAL A 118 11.59 2.47 10.65
N TRP A 119 10.33 2.05 10.68
CA TRP A 119 9.22 2.67 9.97
C TRP A 119 8.11 2.98 10.96
N LYS A 120 7.42 4.12 10.76
CA LYS A 120 6.21 4.47 11.50
C LYS A 120 5.15 4.96 10.53
N GLY A 121 3.91 4.63 10.85
CA GLY A 121 2.77 5.10 10.07
C GLY A 121 1.45 4.73 10.70
N THR A 122 0.39 4.95 9.93
CA THR A 122 -0.98 4.60 10.31
C THR A 122 -1.64 3.74 9.25
N VAL A 123 -2.53 2.86 9.69
CA VAL A 123 -3.37 2.02 8.83
C VAL A 123 -4.82 2.17 9.27
N ASP A 124 -5.71 2.51 8.35
CA ASP A 124 -7.16 2.56 8.62
C ASP A 124 -7.88 1.25 8.25
N GLN A 125 -9.15 1.11 8.62
CA GLN A 125 -9.95 -0.08 8.32
C GLN A 125 -10.16 -0.35 6.82
N SER A 126 -9.93 0.65 5.96
CA SER A 126 -10.00 0.48 4.50
C SER A 126 -8.67 0.02 3.90
N GLY A 127 -7.64 -0.20 4.72
CA GLY A 127 -6.31 -0.59 4.29
C GLY A 127 -5.48 0.57 3.75
N ASN A 128 -5.88 1.82 3.99
CA ASN A 128 -5.06 2.96 3.59
C ASN A 128 -3.88 3.09 4.56
N VAL A 129 -2.67 3.04 4.02
CA VAL A 129 -1.43 3.22 4.78
C VAL A 129 -0.89 4.63 4.57
N VAL A 130 -0.61 5.32 5.67
CA VAL A 130 0.06 6.64 5.67
C VAL A 130 1.35 6.52 6.45
N GLU A 131 2.47 6.52 5.74
CA GLU A 131 3.80 6.62 6.33
C GLU A 131 4.02 8.01 6.95
N THR A 132 4.55 8.03 8.17
CA THR A 132 4.91 9.25 8.90
C THR A 132 6.41 9.36 9.11
N GLU A 133 7.11 8.23 9.21
CA GLU A 133 8.56 8.19 9.38
C GLU A 133 9.16 6.94 8.75
N PHE A 134 10.31 7.10 8.11
CA PHE A 134 11.17 6.00 7.68
C PHE A 134 12.63 6.38 7.89
N ALA A 135 13.38 5.53 8.57
CA ALA A 135 14.79 5.74 8.87
C ALA A 135 15.57 4.44 8.72
N LEU A 136 16.64 4.46 7.92
CA LEU A 136 17.63 3.39 7.91
C LEU A 136 18.51 3.47 9.16
N GLY A 137 18.85 2.32 9.73
CA GLY A 137 19.85 2.25 10.79
C GLY A 137 21.24 2.49 10.22
N ASN A 138 22.10 3.13 11.04
CA ASN A 138 23.51 3.35 10.72
C ASN A 138 24.36 2.09 10.91
#